data_AF-A0A6M3L288-F1
#
_entry.id   AF-A0A6M3L288-F1
#
_cell.length_a   1.000
_cell.length_b   1.000
_cell.length_c   1.000
_cell.angle_alpha   90.00
_cell.angle_beta   90.00
_cell.angle_gamma   90.00
#
_symmetry.space_group_name_H-M   'P 1'
#
loop_
_entity.id
_entity.type
_entity.pdbx_description
1 polymer ?
#
loop_
_entity_poly.entity_id
_entity_poly.type
_entity_poly.pdbx_seq_one_letter_code
_entity_poly.pdbx_strand_id
1 'polypeptide(L)'
;MTTLAVADGTVDIGGTGQEPIAVLNRWGGERSIMLAMDTTEKALIYDDGVNLIWQGSDTKMVWYPTLGGDFESEIVLLSKPVSNILSLKIDATGLTVHPQPALTLAETLAGYTRPENVIDSLCLFHNTKKPWHPNKAEADKYKTGGWGCIYRVKATDATGKWVWCKQAIAGNVYQIIVPAVWLAAAKYPVVIDPTFGLSDTAGASNTNWGGGTARAGGATYSPAVDGTLDSMSIYGQDSADKFKCAIWHGTTHALIDYTVEGSVPGSVAWATANVVGGAAVYAATAYRLGVKTNAYVRLYWKAVGSDKLRYQTNAYADPFINPASWTLDSLTATLLCYATYTESAGATYVPKIIMM
;
A
#
# COMPACT_ATOMS: atom_id res chain seq x y z
N MET A 1 19.62 9.09 -19.94
CA MET A 1 18.50 8.94 -19.01
C MET A 1 18.28 10.30 -18.38
N THR A 2 17.05 10.78 -18.42
CA THR A 2 16.59 12.01 -17.77
C THR A 2 15.96 11.59 -16.45
N THR A 3 16.42 12.16 -15.34
CA THR A 3 15.94 11.86 -13.99
C THR A 3 15.01 12.96 -13.53
N LEU A 4 13.78 12.60 -13.17
CA LEU A 4 12.76 13.51 -12.64
C LEU A 4 12.51 13.18 -11.16
N ALA A 5 12.43 14.21 -10.32
CA ALA A 5 12.08 14.04 -8.91
C ALA A 5 10.57 13.88 -8.73
N VAL A 6 10.15 13.00 -7.82
CA VAL A 6 8.75 12.75 -7.42
C VAL A 6 8.65 12.68 -5.89
N ALA A 7 7.45 12.68 -5.31
CA ALA A 7 7.24 12.94 -3.87
C ALA A 7 8.16 12.12 -2.94
N ASP A 8 8.28 10.81 -3.20
CA ASP A 8 9.07 9.88 -2.37
C ASP A 8 10.12 9.08 -3.19
N GLY A 9 10.57 9.63 -4.33
CA GLY A 9 11.38 8.87 -5.27
C GLY A 9 11.97 9.66 -6.44
N THR A 10 12.48 8.92 -7.41
CA THR A 10 12.87 9.46 -8.72
C THR A 10 12.24 8.63 -9.82
N VAL A 11 12.04 9.25 -10.96
CA VAL A 11 11.72 8.55 -12.20
C VAL A 11 12.89 8.76 -13.15
N ASP A 12 13.61 7.69 -13.45
CA ASP A 12 14.61 7.70 -14.51
C ASP A 12 13.96 7.25 -15.79
N ILE A 13 13.92 8.14 -16.79
CA ILE A 13 13.36 7.81 -18.09
C ILE A 13 14.47 7.83 -19.13
N GLY A 14 14.54 6.80 -19.94
CA GLY A 14 15.50 6.72 -21.04
C GLY A 14 15.31 5.45 -21.83
N GLY A 15 16.32 5.06 -22.60
CA GLY A 15 16.32 3.79 -23.30
C GLY A 15 17.71 3.18 -23.35
N THR A 16 17.80 1.88 -23.18
CA THR A 16 18.98 1.12 -23.61
C THR A 16 18.83 0.84 -25.10
N GLY A 17 19.19 1.81 -25.95
CA GLY A 17 18.96 1.72 -27.38
C GLY A 17 17.58 2.22 -27.81
N GLN A 18 16.69 1.31 -28.25
CA GLN A 18 15.43 1.64 -28.97
C GLN A 18 14.13 1.47 -28.16
N GLU A 19 14.20 0.92 -26.95
CA GLU A 19 13.03 0.71 -26.09
C GLU A 19 12.92 1.86 -25.07
N PRO A 20 11.75 2.52 -24.95
CA PRO A 20 11.53 3.50 -23.90
C PRO A 20 11.32 2.77 -22.56
N ILE A 21 12.03 3.20 -21.54
CA ILE A 21 12.03 2.64 -20.20
C ILE A 21 11.80 3.77 -19.21
N ALA A 22 10.81 3.60 -18.34
CA ALA A 22 10.64 4.40 -17.13
C ALA A 22 10.97 3.54 -15.92
N VAL A 23 11.87 4.03 -15.07
CA VAL A 23 12.25 3.39 -13.81
C VAL A 23 11.79 4.27 -12.67
N LEU A 24 10.79 3.82 -11.93
CA LEU A 24 10.31 4.48 -10.73
C LEU A 24 11.09 3.96 -9.52
N ASN A 25 11.93 4.78 -8.91
CA ASN A 25 12.75 4.42 -7.76
C ASN A 25 12.10 4.90 -6.46
N ARG A 26 12.20 4.08 -5.41
CA ARG A 26 11.89 4.48 -4.04
C ARG A 26 13.01 4.12 -3.09
N TRP A 27 13.01 4.72 -1.89
CA TRP A 27 13.92 4.34 -0.80
C TRP A 27 15.40 4.54 -1.11
N GLY A 28 15.72 5.55 -1.94
CA GLY A 28 17.08 5.79 -2.41
C GLY A 28 17.55 4.79 -3.46
N GLY A 29 16.64 4.26 -4.29
CA GLY A 29 16.95 3.29 -5.35
C GLY A 29 17.01 1.83 -4.88
N GLU A 30 16.72 1.56 -3.60
CA GLU A 30 16.71 0.19 -3.06
C GLU A 30 15.69 -0.71 -3.76
N ARG A 31 14.54 -0.15 -4.12
CA ARG A 31 13.52 -0.83 -4.91
C ARG A 31 13.02 0.08 -6.02
N SER A 32 12.82 -0.50 -7.18
CA SER A 32 12.28 0.19 -8.34
C SER A 32 11.19 -0.63 -9.01
N ILE A 33 10.35 0.07 -9.77
CA ILE A 33 9.53 -0.54 -10.81
C ILE A 33 10.06 -0.05 -12.14
N MET A 34 10.48 -0.98 -12.99
CA MET A 34 10.76 -0.67 -14.38
C MET A 34 9.50 -0.91 -15.20
N LEU A 35 9.17 0.01 -16.11
CA LEU A 35 8.11 -0.12 -17.10
C LEU A 35 8.69 0.13 -18.48
N ALA A 36 8.40 -0.75 -19.44
CA ALA A 36 8.76 -0.56 -20.82
C ALA A 36 7.66 -1.07 -21.75
N MET A 37 7.55 -0.46 -22.93
CA MET A 37 6.67 -0.98 -23.99
C MET A 37 7.20 -2.33 -24.47
N ASP A 38 6.32 -3.32 -24.62
CA ASP A 38 6.67 -4.59 -25.25
C ASP A 38 6.52 -4.49 -26.77
N THR A 39 7.48 -3.82 -27.42
CA THR A 39 7.46 -3.57 -28.86
C THR A 39 8.85 -3.66 -29.48
N THR A 40 8.90 -4.09 -30.75
CA THR A 40 10.12 -4.07 -31.58
C THR A 40 10.15 -2.87 -32.53
N GLU A 41 9.14 -2.00 -32.50
CA GLU A 41 9.07 -0.83 -33.37
C GLU A 41 10.14 0.21 -33.01
N LYS A 42 10.84 0.72 -34.04
CA LYS A 42 11.74 1.86 -33.91
C LYS A 42 10.90 3.13 -33.87
N ALA A 43 11.08 3.95 -32.85
CA ALA A 43 10.25 5.12 -32.60
C ALA A 43 11.06 6.40 -32.37
N LEU A 44 10.37 7.54 -32.48
CA LEU A 44 10.89 8.82 -32.02
C LEU A 44 10.73 8.90 -30.50
N ILE A 45 11.81 9.25 -29.82
CA ILE A 45 11.81 9.62 -28.41
C ILE A 45 11.92 11.14 -28.35
N TYR A 46 10.92 11.80 -27.78
CA TYR A 46 10.94 13.24 -27.53
C TYR A 46 10.96 13.47 -26.03
N ASP A 47 11.87 14.35 -25.61
CA ASP A 47 12.04 14.81 -24.23
C ASP A 47 11.97 16.33 -24.29
N ASP A 48 10.90 16.92 -23.76
CA ASP A 48 10.76 18.39 -23.61
C ASP A 48 11.29 18.90 -22.26
N GLY A 49 11.94 18.04 -21.48
CA GLY A 49 12.39 18.32 -20.12
C GLY A 49 11.35 18.05 -19.04
N VAL A 50 10.10 17.70 -19.40
CA VAL A 50 9.01 17.37 -18.46
C VAL A 50 8.34 16.04 -18.81
N ASN A 51 8.10 15.78 -20.09
CA ASN A 51 7.40 14.63 -20.60
C ASN A 51 8.34 13.71 -21.38
N LEU A 52 8.35 12.44 -20.97
CA LEU A 52 8.79 11.30 -21.75
C LEU A 52 7.81 11.01 -22.90
N ILE A 53 8.12 11.19 -24.19
CA ILE A 53 7.22 10.74 -25.27
C ILE A 53 7.91 9.67 -26.12
N TRP A 54 7.25 8.52 -26.25
CA TRP A 54 7.53 7.52 -27.28
C TRP A 54 6.38 7.48 -28.28
N GLN A 55 6.68 7.42 -29.57
CA GLN A 55 5.64 7.30 -30.60
C GLN A 55 6.03 6.28 -31.67
N GLY A 56 5.33 5.15 -31.66
CA GLY A 56 5.32 4.15 -32.73
C GLY A 56 4.33 4.49 -33.83
N SER A 57 4.03 3.51 -34.68
CA SER A 57 3.18 3.69 -35.86
C SER A 57 1.69 3.85 -35.51
N ASP A 58 1.22 3.09 -34.52
CA ASP A 58 -0.18 3.03 -34.09
C ASP A 58 -0.40 3.38 -32.61
N THR A 59 0.68 3.59 -31.86
CA THR A 59 0.67 3.79 -30.42
C THR A 59 1.64 4.89 -30.03
N LYS A 60 1.22 5.75 -29.11
CA LYS A 60 2.05 6.76 -28.46
C LYS A 60 2.02 6.51 -26.96
N MET A 61 3.12 6.69 -26.27
CA MET A 61 3.19 6.64 -24.82
C MET A 61 3.81 7.93 -24.29
N VAL A 62 3.19 8.50 -23.26
CA VAL A 62 3.64 9.71 -22.58
C VAL A 62 3.87 9.37 -21.12
N TRP A 63 4.99 9.79 -20.54
CA TRP A 63 5.29 9.65 -19.13
C TRP A 63 5.54 11.01 -18.52
N TYR A 64 4.92 11.31 -17.39
CA TYR A 64 5.14 12.58 -16.70
C TYR A 64 4.83 12.49 -15.20
N PRO A 65 5.52 13.28 -14.37
CA PRO A 65 5.17 13.45 -12.98
C PRO A 65 3.90 14.29 -12.84
N THR A 66 3.05 13.95 -11.87
CA THR A 66 1.89 14.76 -11.50
C THR A 66 2.29 15.82 -10.46
N LEU A 67 1.48 16.87 -10.32
CA LEU A 67 1.65 17.90 -9.28
C LEU A 67 1.60 17.32 -7.84
N GLY A 68 1.01 16.13 -7.66
CA GLY A 68 0.94 15.42 -6.37
C GLY A 68 2.17 14.56 -6.07
N GLY A 69 3.15 14.51 -6.99
CA GLY A 69 4.32 13.64 -6.88
C GLY A 69 4.04 12.16 -7.17
N ASP A 70 2.88 11.84 -7.71
CA ASP A 70 2.59 10.57 -8.38
C ASP A 70 3.17 10.58 -9.80
N PHE A 71 3.23 9.42 -10.44
CA PHE A 71 3.69 9.27 -11.82
C PHE A 71 2.55 8.80 -12.72
N GLU A 72 2.35 9.47 -13.84
CA GLU A 72 1.37 9.08 -14.85
C GLU A 72 2.07 8.54 -16.10
N SER A 73 1.42 7.56 -16.70
CA SER A 73 1.81 7.05 -18.00
C SER A 73 0.57 6.92 -18.88
N GLU A 74 0.49 7.74 -19.93
CA GLU A 74 -0.61 7.72 -20.89
C GLU A 74 -0.23 6.88 -22.11
N ILE A 75 -0.99 5.84 -22.38
CA ILE A 75 -0.88 5.04 -23.61
C ILE A 75 -2.00 5.48 -24.55
N VAL A 76 -1.63 6.07 -25.69
CA VAL A 76 -2.54 6.56 -26.71
C VAL A 76 -2.53 5.60 -27.90
N LEU A 77 -3.63 4.89 -28.09
CA LEU A 77 -3.87 4.11 -29.30
C LEU A 77 -4.35 5.06 -30.40
N LEU A 78 -3.59 5.21 -31.47
CA LEU A 78 -3.90 6.07 -32.62
C LEU A 78 -4.90 5.40 -33.57
N SER A 79 -4.95 4.08 -33.56
CA SER A 79 -5.89 3.28 -34.35
C SER A 79 -6.30 2.01 -33.60
N LYS A 80 -7.26 1.26 -34.16
CA LYS A 80 -7.77 0.04 -33.52
C LYS A 80 -6.68 -1.04 -33.43
N PRO A 81 -6.28 -1.48 -32.23
CA PRO A 81 -5.26 -2.50 -32.08
C PRO A 81 -5.82 -3.88 -32.46
N VAL A 82 -4.91 -4.80 -32.77
CA VAL A 82 -5.24 -6.20 -33.08
C VAL A 82 -5.78 -6.94 -31.85
N SER A 83 -5.37 -6.52 -30.66
CA SER A 83 -5.75 -7.09 -29.36
C SER A 83 -6.31 -6.01 -28.45
N ASN A 84 -7.27 -6.38 -27.58
CA ASN A 84 -7.75 -5.52 -26.50
C ASN A 84 -6.90 -5.62 -25.23
N ILE A 85 -5.79 -6.36 -25.30
CA ILE A 85 -4.82 -6.54 -24.21
C ILE A 85 -3.55 -5.79 -24.60
N LEU A 86 -3.17 -4.83 -23.75
CA LEU A 86 -1.93 -4.09 -23.83
C LEU A 86 -0.96 -4.70 -22.83
N SER A 87 0.26 -5.00 -23.27
CA SER A 87 1.29 -5.59 -22.43
C SER A 87 2.47 -4.64 -22.31
N LEU A 88 2.84 -4.33 -21.08
CA LEU A 88 4.07 -3.63 -20.73
C LEU A 88 5.01 -4.61 -20.06
N LYS A 89 6.31 -4.54 -20.38
CA LYS A 89 7.33 -5.19 -19.57
C LYS A 89 7.36 -4.49 -18.22
N ILE A 90 7.33 -5.26 -17.14
CA ILE A 90 7.46 -4.75 -15.78
C ILE A 90 8.53 -5.52 -15.02
N ASP A 91 9.41 -4.83 -14.31
CA ASP A 91 10.23 -5.44 -13.26
C ASP A 91 9.76 -4.90 -11.91
N ALA A 92 9.18 -5.78 -11.10
CA ALA A 92 8.74 -5.49 -9.73
C ALA A 92 9.49 -6.40 -8.72
N THR A 93 10.71 -6.82 -9.05
CA THR A 93 11.51 -7.71 -8.21
C THR A 93 11.70 -7.11 -6.81
N GLY A 94 11.49 -7.95 -5.79
CA GLY A 94 11.56 -7.51 -4.40
C GLY A 94 10.26 -6.87 -3.87
N LEU A 95 9.22 -6.76 -4.70
CA LEU A 95 7.89 -6.34 -4.30
C LEU A 95 6.89 -7.50 -4.37
N THR A 96 5.81 -7.37 -3.62
CA THR A 96 4.63 -8.26 -3.67
C THR A 96 3.44 -7.44 -4.11
N VAL A 97 2.60 -8.02 -4.97
CA VAL A 97 1.43 -7.34 -5.57
C VAL A 97 0.16 -7.80 -4.88
N HIS A 98 -0.66 -6.86 -4.42
CA HIS A 98 -1.90 -7.11 -3.69
C HIS A 98 -3.07 -6.39 -4.36
N PRO A 99 -3.96 -7.11 -5.06
CA PRO A 99 -5.16 -6.54 -5.66
C PRO A 99 -6.09 -5.91 -4.62
N GLN A 100 -6.73 -4.80 -4.97
CA GLN A 100 -7.72 -4.12 -4.14
C GLN A 100 -9.13 -4.30 -4.71
N PRO A 101 -9.81 -5.44 -4.49
CA PRO A 101 -11.09 -5.76 -5.14
C PRO A 101 -12.22 -4.77 -4.77
N ALA A 102 -13.35 -4.79 -5.49
CA ALA A 102 -14.54 -4.10 -5.01
C ALA A 102 -14.96 -4.61 -3.62
N LEU A 103 -15.49 -3.72 -2.78
CA LEU A 103 -16.10 -4.12 -1.51
C LEU A 103 -17.37 -4.94 -1.77
N THR A 104 -17.59 -5.96 -0.96
CA THR A 104 -18.86 -6.67 -0.92
C THR A 104 -19.96 -5.76 -0.36
N LEU A 105 -21.22 -6.15 -0.59
CA LEU A 105 -22.37 -5.43 -0.01
C LEU A 105 -22.29 -5.42 1.53
N ALA A 106 -21.91 -6.54 2.15
CA ALA A 106 -21.77 -6.64 3.60
C ALA A 106 -20.72 -5.66 4.15
N GLU A 107 -19.57 -5.54 3.48
CA GLU A 107 -18.52 -4.60 3.89
C GLU A 107 -18.98 -3.14 3.72
N THR A 108 -19.65 -2.81 2.61
CA THR A 108 -20.20 -1.46 2.40
C THR A 108 -21.24 -1.12 3.49
N LEU A 109 -22.13 -2.06 3.83
CA LEU A 109 -23.13 -1.89 4.90
C LEU A 109 -22.50 -1.77 6.29
N ALA A 110 -21.33 -2.38 6.51
CA ALA A 110 -20.55 -2.25 7.73
C ALA A 110 -19.76 -0.92 7.82
N GLY A 111 -19.90 -0.02 6.84
CA GLY A 111 -19.27 1.30 6.85
C GLY A 111 -17.83 1.32 6.33
N TYR A 112 -17.41 0.29 5.60
CA TYR A 112 -16.14 0.31 4.87
C TYR A 112 -16.30 1.10 3.57
N THR A 113 -15.27 1.87 3.23
CA THR A 113 -15.23 2.66 2.00
C THR A 113 -13.94 2.43 1.25
N ARG A 114 -14.05 2.31 -0.07
CA ARG A 114 -12.93 2.18 -0.99
C ARG A 114 -13.11 3.21 -2.10
N PRO A 115 -12.15 4.14 -2.31
CA PRO A 115 -12.24 5.10 -3.40
C PRO A 115 -12.35 4.40 -4.76
N GLU A 116 -13.05 5.01 -5.72
CA GLU A 116 -13.32 4.38 -7.03
C GLU A 116 -12.04 4.03 -7.80
N ASN A 117 -11.04 4.91 -7.78
CA ASN A 117 -9.74 4.70 -8.39
C ASN A 117 -8.89 3.63 -7.69
N VAL A 118 -9.28 3.20 -6.48
CA VAL A 118 -8.63 2.11 -5.72
C VAL A 118 -9.28 0.77 -6.00
N ILE A 119 -10.53 0.73 -6.44
CA ILE A 119 -11.20 -0.53 -6.83
C ILE A 119 -10.44 -1.15 -8.00
N ASP A 120 -10.09 -2.43 -7.90
CA ASP A 120 -9.28 -3.17 -8.87
C ASP A 120 -7.88 -2.57 -9.12
N SER A 121 -7.36 -1.76 -8.19
CA SER A 121 -5.97 -1.29 -8.18
C SER A 121 -5.00 -2.39 -7.73
N LEU A 122 -3.71 -2.23 -8.05
CA LEU A 122 -2.63 -3.14 -7.66
C LEU A 122 -1.70 -2.43 -6.67
N CYS A 123 -1.76 -2.80 -5.39
CA CYS A 123 -0.88 -2.22 -4.39
C CYS A 123 0.39 -3.05 -4.20
N LEU A 124 1.54 -2.39 -4.24
CA LEU A 124 2.84 -3.03 -4.14
C LEU A 124 3.45 -2.81 -2.75
N PHE A 125 4.02 -3.87 -2.19
CA PHE A 125 4.66 -3.85 -0.87
C PHE A 125 6.05 -4.48 -0.95
N HIS A 126 6.98 -3.94 -0.17
CA HIS A 126 8.28 -4.55 0.05
C HIS A 126 8.11 -6.00 0.55
N ASN A 127 8.82 -6.94 -0.07
CA ASN A 127 8.72 -8.35 0.27
C ASN A 127 9.24 -8.67 1.70
N THR A 128 10.32 -8.02 2.16
CA THR A 128 10.91 -8.22 3.50
C THR A 128 10.66 -7.11 4.51
N LYS A 129 10.47 -5.83 4.12
CA LYS A 129 10.18 -4.74 5.07
C LYS A 129 8.70 -4.77 5.47
N LYS A 130 8.44 -5.09 6.74
CA LYS A 130 7.12 -5.31 7.36
C LYS A 130 6.79 -4.16 8.31
N PRO A 131 5.60 -4.11 8.94
CA PRO A 131 5.24 -3.05 9.90
C PRO A 131 6.00 -3.14 11.26
N TRP A 132 7.26 -3.52 11.25
CA TRP A 132 8.15 -3.69 12.41
C TRP A 132 9.53 -3.14 12.08
N HIS A 133 9.95 -2.10 12.80
CA HIS A 133 11.17 -1.36 12.47
C HIS A 133 12.12 -1.21 13.67
N PRO A 134 13.42 -1.46 13.50
CA PRO A 134 14.42 -1.40 14.58
C PRO A 134 14.77 0.02 15.05
N ASN A 135 14.23 1.06 14.41
CA ASN A 135 14.40 2.44 14.81
C ASN A 135 13.44 3.36 14.03
N LYS A 136 13.38 4.63 14.46
CA LYS A 136 12.57 5.66 13.82
C LYS A 136 12.97 5.95 12.36
N ALA A 137 14.25 5.93 12.02
CA ALA A 137 14.68 6.25 10.66
C ALA A 137 14.19 5.20 9.64
N GLU A 138 14.29 3.92 10.01
CA GLU A 138 13.74 2.82 9.21
C GLU A 138 12.20 2.88 9.16
N ALA A 139 11.56 3.19 10.29
CA ALA A 139 10.12 3.34 10.38
C ALA A 139 9.58 4.46 9.49
N ASP A 140 10.20 5.66 9.53
CA ASP A 140 9.81 6.80 8.69
C ASP A 140 9.99 6.48 7.20
N LYS A 141 11.00 5.66 6.85
CA LYS A 141 11.29 5.23 5.47
C LYS A 141 10.29 4.23 4.92
N TYR A 142 10.00 3.14 5.65
CA TYR A 142 9.18 2.03 5.12
C TYR A 142 7.76 1.99 5.67
N LYS A 143 7.52 2.45 6.90
CA LYS A 143 6.21 2.46 7.59
C LYS A 143 5.51 1.10 7.59
N THR A 144 4.60 0.84 6.67
CA THR A 144 3.92 -0.47 6.54
C THR A 144 4.56 -1.40 5.51
N GLY A 145 5.63 -0.94 4.86
CA GLY A 145 6.28 -1.60 3.74
C GLY A 145 5.62 -1.32 2.38
N GLY A 146 4.54 -0.54 2.32
CA GLY A 146 3.91 -0.17 1.04
C GLY A 146 4.86 0.63 0.18
N TRP A 147 5.07 0.24 -1.08
CA TRP A 147 5.88 0.95 -2.08
C TRP A 147 5.05 2.02 -2.81
N GLY A 148 3.83 1.65 -3.20
CA GLY A 148 2.91 2.47 -3.98
C GLY A 148 1.73 1.62 -4.49
N CYS A 149 0.86 2.18 -5.33
CA CYS A 149 -0.16 1.40 -6.03
C CYS A 149 -0.31 1.86 -7.48
N ILE A 150 -0.61 0.92 -8.37
CA ILE A 150 -1.09 1.21 -9.72
C ILE A 150 -2.60 1.34 -9.61
N TYR A 151 -3.12 2.56 -9.76
CA TYR A 151 -4.55 2.83 -9.65
C TYR A 151 -5.33 2.16 -10.77
N ARG A 152 -6.66 2.11 -10.60
CA ARG A 152 -7.56 1.57 -11.61
C ARG A 152 -7.39 2.30 -12.93
N VAL A 153 -7.17 1.54 -14.01
CA VAL A 153 -6.88 2.11 -15.32
C VAL A 153 -8.16 2.48 -16.06
N LYS A 154 -8.23 3.72 -16.56
CA LYS A 154 -9.33 4.23 -17.38
C LYS A 154 -8.92 4.30 -18.84
N ALA A 155 -9.79 3.83 -19.75
CA ALA A 155 -9.67 4.07 -21.18
C ALA A 155 -10.71 5.11 -21.62
N THR A 156 -10.31 6.13 -22.38
CA THR A 156 -11.15 7.22 -22.85
C THR A 156 -11.00 7.38 -24.36
N ASP A 157 -12.11 7.43 -25.09
CA ASP A 157 -12.12 7.58 -26.54
C ASP A 157 -12.09 9.06 -26.97
N ALA A 158 -11.90 9.32 -28.26
CA ALA A 158 -11.80 10.67 -28.82
C ALA A 158 -13.08 11.53 -28.66
N THR A 159 -14.21 10.92 -28.27
CA THR A 159 -15.46 11.63 -27.96
C THR A 159 -15.65 11.88 -26.46
N GLY A 160 -14.69 11.46 -25.62
CA GLY A 160 -14.75 11.57 -24.17
C GLY A 160 -15.55 10.46 -23.49
N LYS A 161 -16.01 9.44 -24.22
CA LYS A 161 -16.60 8.25 -23.59
C LYS A 161 -15.49 7.44 -22.94
N TRP A 162 -15.78 6.79 -21.82
CA TRP A 162 -14.77 6.06 -21.08
C TRP A 162 -15.27 4.72 -20.55
N VAL A 163 -14.32 3.86 -20.19
CA VAL A 163 -14.56 2.58 -19.52
C VAL A 163 -13.40 2.23 -18.59
N TRP A 164 -13.70 1.48 -17.53
CA TRP A 164 -12.67 0.90 -16.66
C TRP A 164 -12.04 -0.33 -17.33
N CYS A 165 -10.71 -0.41 -17.28
CA CYS A 165 -9.95 -1.56 -17.73
C CYS A 165 -9.74 -2.55 -16.58
N LYS A 166 -9.47 -3.82 -16.92
CA LYS A 166 -8.88 -4.77 -15.96
C LYS A 166 -7.36 -4.66 -16.03
N GLN A 167 -6.70 -4.99 -14.93
CA GLN A 167 -5.25 -4.98 -14.86
C GLN A 167 -4.71 -6.18 -14.09
N ALA A 168 -3.53 -6.66 -14.47
CA ALA A 168 -2.86 -7.77 -13.80
C ALA A 168 -1.34 -7.69 -14.00
N ILE A 169 -0.59 -8.14 -13.01
CA ILE A 169 0.86 -8.38 -13.14
C ILE A 169 1.09 -9.89 -13.01
N ALA A 170 1.71 -10.49 -14.02
CA ALA A 170 2.06 -11.90 -14.04
C ALA A 170 3.52 -12.06 -14.49
N GLY A 171 4.39 -12.47 -13.56
CA GLY A 171 5.83 -12.45 -13.80
C GLY A 171 6.32 -11.04 -14.14
N ASN A 172 6.98 -10.88 -15.28
CA ASN A 172 7.53 -9.61 -15.74
C ASN A 172 6.63 -8.89 -16.77
N VAL A 173 5.33 -9.19 -16.76
CA VAL A 173 4.36 -8.58 -17.68
C VAL A 173 3.26 -7.90 -16.88
N TYR A 174 3.05 -6.62 -17.16
CA TYR A 174 1.91 -5.83 -16.72
C TYR A 174 0.89 -5.76 -17.86
N GLN A 175 -0.30 -6.31 -17.64
CA GLN A 175 -1.36 -6.39 -18.62
C GLN A 175 -2.48 -5.41 -18.28
N ILE A 176 -2.89 -4.62 -19.27
CA ILE A 176 -4.09 -3.77 -19.23
C ILE A 176 -5.08 -4.32 -20.27
N ILE A 177 -6.28 -4.67 -19.82
CA ILE A 177 -7.30 -5.31 -20.64
C ILE A 177 -8.48 -4.35 -20.78
N VAL A 178 -8.62 -3.75 -21.95
CA VAL A 178 -9.76 -2.89 -22.29
C VAL A 178 -10.95 -3.79 -22.67
N PRO A 179 -12.19 -3.50 -22.23
CA PRO A 179 -13.35 -4.29 -22.64
C PRO A 179 -13.52 -4.32 -24.18
N ALA A 180 -13.46 -5.53 -24.76
CA ALA A 180 -13.37 -5.70 -26.22
C ALA A 180 -14.55 -5.09 -26.99
N VAL A 181 -15.77 -5.21 -26.47
CA VAL A 181 -16.98 -4.63 -27.08
C VAL A 181 -16.91 -3.10 -27.10
N TRP A 182 -16.43 -2.49 -26.00
CA TRP A 182 -16.26 -1.05 -25.93
C TRP A 182 -15.15 -0.58 -26.88
N LEU A 183 -13.99 -1.25 -26.87
CA LEU A 183 -12.86 -0.90 -27.73
C LEU A 183 -13.21 -1.02 -29.22
N ALA A 184 -14.03 -2.00 -29.61
CA ALA A 184 -14.49 -2.16 -30.98
C ALA A 184 -15.39 -1.01 -31.46
N ALA A 185 -16.11 -0.33 -30.54
CA ALA A 185 -17.01 0.78 -30.83
C ALA A 185 -16.37 2.17 -30.61
N ALA A 186 -15.22 2.22 -29.94
CA ALA A 186 -14.53 3.45 -29.56
C ALA A 186 -14.11 4.28 -30.78
N LYS A 187 -14.05 5.61 -30.58
CA LYS A 187 -13.45 6.54 -31.56
C LYS A 187 -12.00 6.81 -31.19
N TYR A 188 -11.12 6.73 -32.18
CA TYR A 188 -9.68 6.90 -31.98
C TYR A 188 -9.26 8.37 -32.17
N PRO A 189 -8.23 8.86 -31.45
CA PRO A 189 -7.39 8.11 -30.53
C PRO A 189 -8.10 7.67 -29.23
N VAL A 190 -7.67 6.55 -28.67
CA VAL A 190 -8.09 6.07 -27.34
C VAL A 190 -6.93 6.27 -26.37
N VAL A 191 -7.15 7.00 -25.28
CA VAL A 191 -6.17 7.23 -24.21
C VAL A 191 -6.43 6.24 -23.07
N ILE A 192 -5.41 5.48 -22.70
CA ILE A 192 -5.39 4.56 -21.56
C ILE A 192 -4.39 5.10 -20.54
N ASP A 193 -4.86 5.30 -19.32
CA ASP A 193 -4.13 6.10 -18.32
C ASP A 193 -3.91 5.30 -17.02
N PRO A 194 -2.84 4.50 -16.94
CA PRO A 194 -2.33 3.98 -15.68
C PRO A 194 -1.56 5.05 -14.88
N THR A 195 -2.13 5.39 -13.73
CA THR A 195 -1.52 6.25 -12.70
C THR A 195 -0.83 5.42 -11.62
N PHE A 196 0.42 5.75 -11.30
CA PHE A 196 1.21 5.15 -10.23
C PHE A 196 1.23 6.09 -9.03
N GLY A 197 0.50 5.73 -7.98
CA GLY A 197 0.52 6.40 -6.69
C GLY A 197 1.78 6.05 -5.91
N LEU A 198 2.67 7.03 -5.70
CA LEU A 198 4.02 6.80 -5.15
C LEU A 198 4.11 7.16 -3.67
N SER A 199 3.30 6.51 -2.85
CA SER A 199 3.39 6.62 -1.40
C SER A 199 3.01 5.33 -0.69
N ASP A 200 3.43 5.20 0.56
CA ASP A 200 3.07 4.04 1.38
C ASP A 200 1.56 3.98 1.68
N THR A 201 0.86 5.10 1.54
CA THR A 201 -0.58 5.27 1.77
C THR A 201 -1.41 5.27 0.49
N ALA A 202 -0.77 5.32 -0.69
CA ALA A 202 -1.44 5.17 -1.98
C ALA A 202 -2.33 3.92 -1.98
N GLY A 203 -3.52 3.98 -2.58
CA GLY A 203 -4.47 2.86 -2.58
C GLY A 203 -5.09 2.51 -1.21
N ALA A 204 -4.96 3.36 -0.20
CA ALA A 204 -5.61 3.12 1.08
C ALA A 204 -7.14 3.27 0.98
N SER A 205 -7.84 2.35 1.63
CA SER A 205 -9.27 2.39 1.90
C SER A 205 -9.50 2.86 3.35
N ASN A 206 -10.71 3.26 3.72
CA ASN A 206 -10.96 3.76 5.07
C ASN A 206 -12.32 3.35 5.63
N THR A 207 -12.52 3.63 6.90
CA THR A 207 -13.73 3.35 7.66
C THR A 207 -13.68 4.17 8.96
N ASN A 208 -14.85 4.52 9.50
CA ASN A 208 -14.96 5.18 10.79
C ASN A 208 -15.22 4.12 11.87
N TRP A 209 -14.33 4.01 12.85
CA TRP A 209 -14.42 2.97 13.87
C TRP A 209 -14.89 3.52 15.20
N GLY A 210 -16.00 2.96 15.68
CA GLY A 210 -16.64 3.38 16.92
C GLY A 210 -15.76 3.24 18.16
N GLY A 211 -15.92 4.19 19.08
CA GLY A 211 -15.19 4.25 20.33
C GLY A 211 -15.38 2.99 21.19
N GLY A 212 -14.35 2.64 21.96
CA GLY A 212 -14.38 1.46 22.85
C GLY A 212 -14.27 0.11 22.12
N THR A 213 -13.92 0.09 20.83
CA THR A 213 -13.62 -1.17 20.13
C THR A 213 -12.13 -1.22 19.79
N ALA A 214 -11.45 -2.23 20.32
CA ALA A 214 -10.09 -2.54 19.90
C ALA A 214 -10.14 -3.38 18.62
N ARG A 215 -9.43 -2.95 17.58
CA ARG A 215 -9.36 -3.62 16.28
C ARG A 215 -7.92 -3.89 15.91
N ALA A 216 -7.70 -5.03 15.30
CA ALA A 216 -6.37 -5.48 14.90
C ALA A 216 -6.37 -5.94 13.45
N GLY A 217 -5.21 -5.75 12.80
CA GLY A 217 -4.97 -6.27 11.46
C GLY A 217 -5.18 -7.78 11.38
N GLY A 218 -5.55 -8.29 10.21
CA GLY A 218 -5.68 -9.74 10.00
C GLY A 218 -4.34 -10.47 10.10
N ALA A 219 -3.33 -9.93 9.45
CA ALA A 219 -1.99 -10.51 9.42
C ALA A 219 -1.24 -10.37 10.76
N THR A 220 -0.35 -11.32 11.02
CA THR A 220 0.66 -11.23 12.08
C THR A 220 2.05 -11.09 11.47
N TYR A 221 2.96 -10.46 12.20
CA TYR A 221 4.29 -10.13 11.72
C TYR A 221 5.29 -10.28 12.86
N SER A 222 6.55 -10.55 12.52
CA SER A 222 7.64 -10.64 13.47
C SER A 222 8.65 -9.51 13.22
N PRO A 223 9.36 -9.03 14.25
CA PRO A 223 10.53 -8.18 14.04
C PRO A 223 11.63 -8.97 13.31
N ALA A 224 12.56 -8.28 12.66
CA ALA A 224 13.66 -8.93 11.94
C ALA A 224 14.71 -9.54 12.90
N VAL A 225 14.86 -8.93 14.07
CA VAL A 225 15.75 -9.36 15.15
C VAL A 225 15.05 -9.13 16.50
N ASP A 226 15.59 -9.73 17.56
CA ASP A 226 15.08 -9.53 18.91
C ASP A 226 15.31 -8.09 19.38
N GLY A 227 14.39 -7.57 20.20
CA GLY A 227 14.45 -6.18 20.63
C GLY A 227 13.48 -5.82 21.75
N THR A 228 13.41 -4.52 22.04
CA THR A 228 12.53 -3.92 23.04
C THR A 228 11.57 -2.97 22.35
N LEU A 229 10.27 -3.14 22.54
CA LEU A 229 9.26 -2.33 21.87
C LEU A 229 9.27 -0.87 22.35
N ASP A 230 9.29 0.10 21.42
CA ASP A 230 9.41 1.53 21.77
C ASP A 230 8.12 2.31 21.53
N SER A 231 7.52 2.13 20.35
CA SER A 231 6.35 2.91 19.92
C SER A 231 5.48 2.17 18.92
N MET A 232 4.24 2.62 18.78
CA MET A 232 3.32 2.16 17.75
C MET A 232 2.64 3.35 17.08
N SER A 233 2.41 3.22 15.77
CA SER A 233 1.86 4.28 14.94
C SER A 233 0.66 3.81 14.13
N ILE A 234 -0.28 4.73 13.89
CA ILE A 234 -1.47 4.52 13.07
C ILE A 234 -1.56 5.60 11.99
N TYR A 235 -2.17 5.26 10.85
CA TYR A 235 -2.58 6.23 9.83
C TYR A 235 -4.07 6.48 9.91
N GLY A 236 -4.46 7.72 10.18
CA GLY A 236 -5.84 8.07 10.45
C GLY A 236 -6.08 9.57 10.43
N GLN A 237 -7.33 9.95 10.65
CA GLN A 237 -7.70 11.34 10.93
C GLN A 237 -8.92 11.43 11.83
N ASP A 238 -8.91 12.43 12.71
CA ASP A 238 -10.06 12.93 13.45
C ASP A 238 -9.69 14.20 14.23
N SER A 239 -10.69 14.92 14.72
CA SER A 239 -10.58 16.21 15.41
C SER A 239 -10.08 16.06 16.86
N ALA A 240 -8.83 15.62 17.04
CA ALA A 240 -8.13 15.47 18.32
C ALA A 240 -8.65 14.36 19.26
N ASP A 241 -9.39 13.40 18.70
CA ASP A 241 -9.72 12.14 19.37
C ASP A 241 -8.48 11.35 19.76
N LYS A 242 -8.69 10.36 20.62
CA LYS A 242 -7.64 9.63 21.31
C LYS A 242 -7.55 8.20 20.83
N PHE A 243 -6.32 7.69 20.80
CA PHE A 243 -6.06 6.30 20.49
C PHE A 243 -5.05 5.70 21.46
N LYS A 244 -5.14 4.39 21.63
CA LYS A 244 -4.10 3.55 22.24
C LYS A 244 -3.83 2.40 21.28
N CYS A 245 -2.58 1.97 21.18
CA CYS A 245 -2.22 0.76 20.47
C CYS A 245 -1.84 -0.35 21.43
N ALA A 246 -1.94 -1.59 20.96
CA ALA A 246 -1.50 -2.76 21.69
C ALA A 246 -0.96 -3.81 20.74
N ILE A 247 -0.10 -4.65 21.31
CA ILE A 247 0.52 -5.80 20.66
C ILE A 247 0.10 -7.07 21.40
N TRP A 248 -0.31 -8.08 20.64
CA TRP A 248 -0.60 -9.41 21.17
C TRP A 248 0.25 -10.48 20.50
N HIS A 249 0.53 -11.56 21.23
CA HIS A 249 1.10 -12.76 20.64
C HIS A 249 0.14 -13.32 19.58
N GLY A 250 0.66 -13.68 18.41
CA GLY A 250 -0.13 -14.09 17.24
C GLY A 250 -1.01 -15.31 17.50
N THR A 251 -0.49 -16.30 18.21
CA THR A 251 -1.17 -17.57 18.53
C THR A 251 -1.93 -17.56 19.87
N THR A 252 -1.26 -17.25 20.99
CA THR A 252 -1.89 -17.34 22.33
C THR A 252 -2.81 -16.16 22.64
N HIS A 253 -2.75 -15.10 21.83
CA HIS A 253 -3.49 -13.85 22.04
C HIS A 253 -3.19 -13.17 23.39
N ALA A 254 -2.11 -13.56 24.07
CA ALA A 254 -1.64 -12.85 25.25
C ALA A 254 -1.22 -11.43 24.88
N LEU A 255 -1.64 -10.45 25.68
CA LEU A 255 -1.19 -9.06 25.55
C LEU A 255 0.29 -8.99 25.92
N ILE A 256 1.10 -8.41 25.03
CA ILE A 256 2.55 -8.26 25.21
C ILE A 256 2.85 -6.88 25.81
N ASP A 257 2.26 -5.83 25.25
CA ASP A 257 2.41 -4.44 25.70
C ASP A 257 1.33 -3.55 25.05
N TYR A 258 1.28 -2.28 25.47
CA TYR A 258 0.41 -1.25 24.95
C TYR A 258 1.04 0.13 25.06
N THR A 259 0.47 1.10 24.34
CA THR A 259 0.92 2.49 24.39
C THR A 259 0.22 3.31 25.46
N VAL A 260 0.86 4.41 25.84
CA VAL A 260 0.13 5.55 26.40
C VAL A 260 -0.91 6.06 25.39
N GLU A 261 -1.78 6.95 25.85
CA GLU A 261 -2.72 7.63 24.95
C GLU A 261 -2.00 8.57 23.97
N GLY A 262 -2.31 8.42 22.68
CA GLY A 262 -1.94 9.35 21.63
C GLY A 262 -3.14 10.17 21.15
N SER A 263 -2.87 11.21 20.36
CA SER A 263 -3.91 12.02 19.71
C SER A 263 -3.94 11.76 18.22
N VAL A 264 -5.13 11.58 17.67
CA VAL A 264 -5.36 11.44 16.23
C VAL A 264 -5.18 12.81 15.55
N PRO A 265 -4.55 12.89 14.37
CA PRO A 265 -4.33 14.16 13.70
C PRO A 265 -5.61 14.69 13.06
N GLY A 266 -5.77 16.02 13.00
CA GLY A 266 -6.93 16.68 12.39
C GLY A 266 -7.02 16.54 10.86
N SER A 267 -5.96 16.06 10.21
CA SER A 267 -5.90 15.72 8.80
C SER A 267 -5.33 14.32 8.63
N VAL A 268 -5.45 13.72 7.44
CA VAL A 268 -4.93 12.38 7.17
C VAL A 268 -3.41 12.35 7.35
N ALA A 269 -2.95 11.73 8.45
CA ALA A 269 -1.54 11.66 8.77
C ALA A 269 -1.21 10.47 9.68
N TRP A 270 0.09 10.22 9.85
CA TRP A 270 0.60 9.27 10.82
C TRP A 270 0.58 9.89 12.23
N ALA A 271 0.14 9.12 13.23
CA ALA A 271 0.25 9.46 14.64
C ALA A 271 0.95 8.33 15.40
N THR A 272 1.80 8.70 16.35
CA THR A 272 2.62 7.77 17.13
C THR A 272 2.34 7.91 18.61
N ALA A 273 2.27 6.79 19.32
CA ALA A 273 2.19 6.75 20.78
C ALA A 273 3.30 5.84 21.35
N ASN A 274 3.89 6.28 22.46
CA ASN A 274 4.99 5.56 23.11
C ASN A 274 4.46 4.37 23.91
N VAL A 275 5.25 3.31 23.96
CA VAL A 275 4.95 2.10 24.72
C VAL A 275 5.17 2.34 26.22
N VAL A 276 4.35 1.68 27.05
CA VAL A 276 4.42 1.84 28.52
C VAL A 276 5.46 0.91 29.13
N GLY A 277 5.44 -0.38 28.80
CA GLY A 277 6.27 -1.39 29.46
C GLY A 277 7.66 -1.54 28.85
N GLY A 278 7.78 -1.39 27.54
CA GLY A 278 9.00 -1.74 26.81
C GLY A 278 9.19 -3.26 26.78
N ALA A 279 8.14 -4.00 26.41
CA ALA A 279 8.21 -5.45 26.36
C ALA A 279 9.23 -5.95 25.32
N ALA A 280 9.88 -7.06 25.63
CA ALA A 280 10.74 -7.76 24.69
C ALA A 280 9.92 -8.35 23.53
N VAL A 281 10.45 -8.20 22.32
CA VAL A 281 9.91 -8.78 21.08
C VAL A 281 10.97 -9.66 20.43
N TYR A 282 10.53 -10.77 19.84
CA TYR A 282 11.43 -11.81 19.34
C TYR A 282 11.19 -12.09 17.86
N ALA A 283 12.27 -12.28 17.09
CA ALA A 283 12.20 -12.50 15.64
C ALA A 283 11.44 -13.78 15.26
N ALA A 284 11.54 -14.81 16.10
CA ALA A 284 10.84 -16.08 15.91
C ALA A 284 9.35 -16.04 16.32
N THR A 285 8.87 -14.92 16.89
CA THR A 285 7.50 -14.80 17.40
C THR A 285 6.69 -13.87 16.51
N ALA A 286 5.55 -14.36 16.00
CA ALA A 286 4.62 -13.54 15.26
C ALA A 286 3.69 -12.78 16.22
N TYR A 287 3.49 -11.50 15.96
CA TYR A 287 2.69 -10.60 16.76
C TYR A 287 1.58 -9.96 15.94
N ARG A 288 0.53 -9.50 16.64
CA ARG A 288 -0.57 -8.75 16.05
C ARG A 288 -0.58 -7.34 16.64
N LEU A 289 -0.64 -6.34 15.76
CA LEU A 289 -0.83 -4.94 16.11
C LEU A 289 -2.31 -4.58 16.05
N GLY A 290 -2.78 -3.83 17.04
CA GLY A 290 -4.12 -3.28 17.05
C GLY A 290 -4.20 -1.92 17.71
N VAL A 291 -5.35 -1.28 17.50
CA VAL A 291 -5.68 0.09 17.92
C VAL A 291 -7.05 0.09 18.59
N LYS A 292 -7.20 0.92 19.62
CA LYS A 292 -8.46 1.22 20.29
C LYS A 292 -8.64 2.73 20.34
N THR A 293 -9.83 3.22 20.02
CA THR A 293 -10.13 4.66 19.95
C THR A 293 -11.21 5.04 20.96
N ASN A 294 -11.20 6.30 21.41
CA ASN A 294 -12.21 6.83 22.34
C ASN A 294 -13.54 7.15 21.64
N ALA A 295 -13.50 7.46 20.35
CA ALA A 295 -14.63 7.85 19.53
C ALA A 295 -14.49 7.31 18.08
N TYR A 296 -15.29 7.85 17.16
CA TYR A 296 -15.42 7.41 15.77
C TYR A 296 -14.27 7.88 14.86
N VAL A 297 -13.09 7.30 15.05
CA VAL A 297 -11.89 7.70 14.30
C VAL A 297 -11.87 7.09 12.90
N ARG A 298 -11.51 7.88 11.90
CA ARG A 298 -11.25 7.38 10.55
C ARG A 298 -9.90 6.70 10.48
N LEU A 299 -9.90 5.39 10.23
CA LEU A 299 -8.70 4.58 10.11
C LEU A 299 -8.58 3.99 8.71
N TYR A 300 -7.33 3.86 8.25
CA TYR A 300 -7.02 3.42 6.91
C TYR A 300 -6.49 2.00 6.88
N TRP A 301 -6.80 1.31 5.80
CA TRP A 301 -6.47 -0.10 5.62
C TRP A 301 -6.24 -0.44 4.14
N LYS A 302 -5.61 -1.58 3.87
CA LYS A 302 -5.44 -2.16 2.53
C LYS A 302 -5.81 -3.64 2.54
N ALA A 303 -6.35 -4.14 1.43
CA ALA A 303 -6.57 -5.56 1.24
C ALA A 303 -5.21 -6.23 0.99
N VAL A 304 -4.69 -6.89 2.01
CA VAL A 304 -3.37 -7.55 2.00
C VAL A 304 -3.54 -8.92 2.64
N GLY A 305 -3.14 -9.97 1.94
CA GLY A 305 -3.28 -11.35 2.39
C GLY A 305 -4.74 -11.84 2.41
N SER A 306 -4.96 -12.95 3.11
CA SER A 306 -6.25 -13.65 3.20
C SER A 306 -6.92 -13.54 4.57
N ASP A 307 -6.26 -12.90 5.55
CA ASP A 307 -6.72 -12.87 6.93
C ASP A 307 -7.70 -11.71 7.18
N LYS A 308 -8.79 -12.05 7.87
CA LYS A 308 -9.82 -11.10 8.29
C LYS A 308 -9.32 -10.21 9.41
N LEU A 309 -9.75 -8.94 9.39
CA LEU A 309 -9.63 -8.06 10.55
C LEU A 309 -10.28 -8.71 11.76
N ARG A 310 -9.78 -8.35 12.94
CA ARG A 310 -10.29 -8.84 14.22
C ARG A 310 -10.70 -7.67 15.09
N TYR A 311 -11.73 -7.86 15.88
CA TYR A 311 -12.17 -6.86 16.84
C TYR A 311 -12.58 -7.48 18.17
N GLN A 312 -12.53 -6.66 19.21
CA GLN A 312 -13.08 -6.94 20.54
C GLN A 312 -13.53 -5.61 21.15
N THR A 313 -14.54 -5.65 22.03
CA THR A 313 -15.17 -4.43 22.54
C THR A 313 -15.10 -4.38 24.06
N ASN A 314 -14.62 -3.25 24.60
CA ASN A 314 -14.64 -2.89 26.01
C ASN A 314 -14.46 -1.37 26.19
N ALA A 315 -14.89 -0.78 27.30
CA ALA A 315 -14.89 0.69 27.43
C ALA A 315 -13.49 1.28 27.20
N TYR A 316 -13.36 2.45 26.57
CA TYR A 316 -12.05 3.02 26.21
C TYR A 316 -11.09 3.22 27.41
N ALA A 317 -11.66 3.52 28.58
CA ALA A 317 -10.92 3.65 29.84
C ALA A 317 -10.37 2.31 30.36
N ASP A 318 -11.03 1.20 30.01
CA ASP A 318 -10.62 -0.13 30.46
C ASP A 318 -9.31 -0.57 29.80
N PRO A 319 -8.49 -1.37 30.51
CA PRO A 319 -7.29 -1.96 29.93
C PRO A 319 -7.62 -2.82 28.71
N PHE A 320 -6.61 -3.07 27.87
CA PHE A 320 -6.75 -4.05 26.80
C PHE A 320 -7.05 -5.44 27.38
N ILE A 321 -7.96 -6.17 26.73
CA ILE A 321 -8.33 -7.52 27.13
C ILE A 321 -7.09 -8.44 26.97
N ASN A 322 -6.82 -9.24 27.99
CA ASN A 322 -5.69 -10.16 28.05
C ASN A 322 -6.10 -11.52 28.68
N PRO A 323 -5.97 -12.65 27.96
CA PRO A 323 -5.70 -12.74 26.52
C PRO A 323 -6.87 -12.14 25.72
N ALA A 324 -6.60 -11.63 24.52
CA ALA A 324 -7.64 -11.09 23.67
C ALA A 324 -8.65 -12.16 23.21
N SER A 325 -9.93 -11.79 23.20
CA SER A 325 -11.03 -12.63 22.74
C SER A 325 -11.58 -12.09 21.42
N TRP A 326 -10.89 -12.43 20.32
CA TRP A 326 -11.16 -11.86 19.01
C TRP A 326 -12.45 -12.37 18.37
N THR A 327 -13.26 -11.45 17.86
CA THR A 327 -14.28 -11.73 16.85
C THR A 327 -13.72 -11.41 15.46
N LEU A 328 -14.04 -12.24 14.48
CA LEU A 328 -13.66 -11.99 13.08
C LEU A 328 -14.58 -10.96 12.45
N ASP A 329 -14.00 -10.01 11.74
CA ASP A 329 -14.73 -9.05 10.90
C ASP A 329 -15.08 -9.69 9.54
N SER A 330 -15.95 -9.06 8.77
CA SER A 330 -16.19 -9.47 7.37
C SER A 330 -15.03 -9.11 6.46
N LEU A 331 -14.30 -8.04 6.80
CA LEU A 331 -13.26 -7.48 5.93
C LEU A 331 -11.92 -8.23 6.02
N THR A 332 -11.37 -8.60 4.86
CA THR A 332 -9.99 -9.09 4.72
C THR A 332 -9.05 -7.92 4.44
N ALA A 333 -8.31 -7.50 5.48
CA ALA A 333 -7.47 -6.32 5.39
C ALA A 333 -6.35 -6.29 6.43
N THR A 334 -5.35 -5.47 6.15
CA THR A 334 -4.34 -5.02 7.10
C THR A 334 -4.53 -3.52 7.35
N LEU A 335 -4.49 -3.14 8.63
CA LEU A 335 -4.48 -1.75 9.05
C LEU A 335 -3.18 -1.07 8.67
N LEU A 336 -3.25 0.22 8.33
CA LEU A 336 -2.05 1.04 8.21
C LEU A 336 -1.55 1.41 9.61
N CYS A 337 -0.83 0.48 10.21
CA CYS A 337 -0.16 0.64 11.49
C CYS A 337 1.22 -0.03 11.46
N TYR A 338 2.16 0.49 12.24
CA TYR A 338 3.48 -0.11 12.41
C TYR A 338 3.99 0.07 13.83
N ALA A 339 5.01 -0.70 14.19
CA ALA A 339 5.71 -0.61 15.46
C ALA A 339 7.20 -0.32 15.27
N THR A 340 7.79 0.36 16.25
CA THR A 340 9.25 0.49 16.37
C THR A 340 9.76 -0.24 17.61
N TYR A 341 10.97 -0.75 17.53
CA TYR A 341 11.65 -1.43 18.63
C TYR A 341 13.14 -1.13 18.59
N THR A 342 13.82 -1.18 19.72
CA THR A 342 15.28 -1.07 19.80
C THR A 342 15.88 -2.47 19.78
N GLU A 343 16.77 -2.74 18.83
CA GLU A 343 17.44 -4.05 18.72
C GLU A 343 18.23 -4.36 20.00
N SER A 344 18.07 -5.58 20.50
CA SER A 344 18.92 -6.06 21.59
C SER A 344 20.24 -6.52 21.00
N ALA A 345 21.37 -6.11 21.59
CA ALA A 345 22.68 -6.63 21.24
C ALA A 345 22.77 -8.11 21.66
N GLY A 346 22.27 -9.02 20.83
CA GLY A 346 22.49 -10.47 20.95
C GLY A 346 22.19 -11.10 22.31
N ALA A 347 21.07 -10.75 22.95
CA ALA A 347 20.68 -11.43 24.19
C ALA A 347 19.97 -12.76 23.86
N THR A 348 20.54 -13.87 24.34
CA THR A 348 19.93 -15.20 24.24
C THR A 348 18.62 -15.23 25.05
N TYR A 349 17.54 -15.77 24.45
CA TYR A 349 16.29 -16.03 25.16
C TYR A 349 16.53 -16.89 26.41
N VAL A 350 16.34 -16.31 27.60
CA VAL A 350 16.26 -17.06 28.85
C VAL A 350 14.79 -17.13 29.27
N PRO A 351 14.08 -18.25 29.04
CA PRO A 351 12.71 -18.38 29.49
C PRO A 351 12.66 -18.19 31.01
N LYS A 352 11.75 -17.33 31.49
CA LYS A 352 11.41 -17.28 32.91
C LYS A 352 10.69 -18.58 33.27
N ILE A 353 11.42 -19.53 33.84
CA ILE A 353 10.83 -20.64 34.59
C ILE A 353 10.21 -20.03 35.83
N ILE A 354 8.89 -19.83 35.82
CA ILE A 354 8.13 -19.60 37.04
C ILE A 354 7.98 -20.98 37.66
N MET A 355 8.82 -21.31 38.64
CA MET A 355 8.51 -22.42 39.54
C MET A 355 7.28 -22.01 40.34
N MET A 356 6.20 -22.76 40.16
CA MET A 356 4.99 -22.67 40.99
C MET A 356 5.25 -23.16 42.40
#